data_AF-A0A0K0E3A6-F1
#
_entry.id   AF-A0A0K0E3A6-F1
#
_cell.length_a   1.000
_cell.length_b   1.000
_cell.length_c   1.000
_cell.angle_alpha   90.00
_cell.angle_beta   90.00
_cell.angle_gamma   90.00
#
_symmetry.space_group_name_H-M   'P 1'
#
loop_
_entity.id
_entity.type
_entity.pdbx_description
1 polymer ?
#
loop_
_entity_poly.entity_id
_entity_poly.type
_entity_poly.pdbx_seq_one_letter_code
_entity_poly.pdbx_strand_id
1 'polypeptide(L)'
;MNNSTHFIRKVATKVSKFPMEIKSAGRYKNWTNPVYVSPHVQPLHKGPDYSFQDGRKIMFTSKAELDRKFEQVNLAKKIVQYLSDIKEMEMMYKVDIANKHEAEKTFIEWTPKEKSLETIY
;
A
#
# COMPACT_ATOMS: atom_id res chain seq x y z
N MET A 1 12.75 26.17 38.59
CA MET A 1 13.14 25.45 37.37
C MET A 1 12.38 24.13 37.35
N ASN A 2 11.25 24.06 36.64
CA ASN A 2 10.42 22.85 36.61
C ASN A 2 10.52 22.23 35.21
N ASN A 3 11.48 21.32 35.04
CA ASN A 3 11.59 20.51 33.82
C ASN A 3 10.59 19.36 33.89
N SER A 4 9.34 19.63 33.49
CA SER A 4 8.34 18.59 33.23
C SER A 4 8.75 17.85 31.95
N THR A 5 9.43 16.71 32.10
CA THR A 5 9.77 15.82 30.99
C THR A 5 8.51 15.08 30.53
N HIS A 6 7.77 15.69 29.61
CA HIS A 6 6.69 15.00 28.92
C HIS A 6 7.27 13.90 28.02
N PHE A 7 7.12 12.64 28.45
CA PHE A 7 7.38 11.48 27.62
C PHE A 7 6.39 11.47 26.44
N ILE A 8 6.80 12.00 25.30
CA ILE A 8 6.06 11.85 24.04
C ILE A 8 6.20 10.39 23.60
N ARG A 9 5.21 9.55 23.93
CA ARG A 9 5.11 8.19 23.37
C ARG A 9 4.84 8.29 21.87
N LYS A 10 5.90 8.20 21.06
CA LYS A 10 5.79 8.03 19.61
C LYS A 10 5.37 6.60 19.32
N VAL A 11 4.08 6.36 19.11
CA VAL A 11 3.59 5.07 18.61
C VAL A 11 3.68 5.11 17.09
N ALA A 12 4.71 4.48 16.54
CA ALA A 12 4.82 4.30 15.09
C ALA A 12 3.86 3.18 14.65
N THR A 13 2.68 3.54 14.15
CA THR A 13 1.82 2.59 13.44
C THR A 13 2.38 2.35 12.05
N LYS A 14 2.51 1.08 11.64
CA LYS A 14 3.09 0.64 10.35
C LYS A 14 2.44 1.26 9.09
N VAL A 15 1.34 2.00 9.24
CA VAL A 15 0.48 2.50 8.16
C VAL A 15 0.63 4.01 7.91
N SER A 16 1.19 4.79 8.83
CA SER A 16 1.30 6.25 8.66
C SER A 16 2.71 6.77 8.97
N LYS A 17 3.34 7.41 7.99
CA LYS A 17 4.67 8.05 8.12
C LYS A 17 4.65 9.39 8.88
N PHE A 18 3.48 9.90 9.26
CA PHE A 18 3.35 11.16 9.98
C PHE A 18 3.26 10.92 11.50
N PRO A 19 4.02 11.65 12.32
CA PRO A 19 3.91 11.57 13.77
C PRO A 19 2.51 12.07 14.18
N MET A 20 1.72 11.19 14.78
CA MET A 20 0.40 11.53 15.30
C MET A 20 0.53 12.09 16.71
N GLU A 21 0.26 13.37 16.91
CA GLU A 21 0.13 13.94 18.25
C GLU A 21 -1.17 13.48 18.89
N ILE A 22 -1.09 12.51 19.80
CA ILE A 22 -2.22 12.11 20.65
C ILE A 22 -2.40 13.19 21.72
N LYS A 23 -3.21 14.22 21.43
CA LYS A 23 -3.62 15.22 22.42
C LYS A 23 -4.54 14.55 23.44
N SER A 24 -3.97 14.06 24.54
CA SER A 24 -4.74 13.42 25.61
C SER A 24 -5.17 14.45 26.66
N ALA A 25 -6.42 14.93 26.54
CA ALA A 25 -7.18 15.47 27.66
C ALA A 25 -8.68 15.16 27.44
N GLY A 26 -9.10 13.97 27.90
CA GLY A 26 -10.49 13.50 27.87
C GLY A 26 -10.62 11.98 27.72
N ARG A 27 -11.62 11.37 28.39
CA ARG A 27 -11.90 9.92 28.34
C ARG A 27 -12.21 9.48 26.90
N TYR A 28 -11.26 8.80 26.26
CA TYR A 28 -11.41 7.97 25.06
C TYR A 28 -12.23 8.57 23.90
N LYS A 29 -11.71 9.63 23.28
CA LYS A 29 -12.21 10.13 21.98
C LYS A 29 -11.39 9.58 20.79
N ASN A 30 -11.08 8.29 20.79
CA ASN A 30 -10.35 7.69 19.64
C ASN A 30 -11.14 7.79 18.32
N TRP A 31 -12.46 7.99 18.40
CA TRP A 31 -13.37 8.16 17.27
C TRP A 31 -13.38 9.58 16.67
N THR A 32 -12.85 10.62 17.36
CA THR A 32 -12.74 11.96 16.75
C THR A 32 -11.56 12.04 15.77
N ASN A 33 -10.62 11.11 15.85
CA ASN A 33 -9.53 11.01 14.89
C ASN A 33 -9.92 9.96 13.84
N PRO A 34 -10.38 10.37 12.64
CA PRO A 34 -10.70 9.42 11.59
C PRO A 34 -9.47 8.57 11.23
N VAL A 35 -9.64 7.25 11.24
CA VAL A 35 -8.62 6.25 10.85
C VAL A 35 -8.15 6.48 9.40
N TYR A 36 -9.01 7.10 8.58
CA TYR A 36 -8.70 7.55 7.23
C TYR A 36 -9.26 8.96 7.01
N VAL A 37 -8.38 9.96 6.97
CA VAL A 37 -8.69 11.23 6.33
C VAL A 37 -8.35 11.04 4.86
N SER A 38 -9.37 10.92 3.99
CA SER A 38 -9.16 11.12 2.56
C SER A 38 -8.37 12.41 2.39
N PRO A 39 -7.29 12.49 1.59
CA PRO A 39 -6.55 13.72 1.41
C PRO A 39 -7.53 14.81 0.97
N HIS A 40 -7.95 15.64 1.92
CA HIS A 40 -9.04 16.57 1.74
C HIS A 40 -8.51 17.73 0.92
N VAL A 41 -8.72 17.65 -0.39
CA VAL A 41 -8.42 18.74 -1.29
C VAL A 41 -9.58 19.71 -1.16
N GLN A 42 -9.35 20.82 -0.47
CA GLN A 42 -10.32 21.90 -0.45
C GLN A 42 -10.65 22.29 -1.90
N PRO A 43 -11.94 22.44 -2.27
CA PRO A 43 -12.33 22.80 -3.63
C PRO A 43 -11.65 24.09 -4.14
N LEU A 44 -11.36 25.03 -3.24
CA LEU A 44 -10.65 26.28 -3.51
C LEU A 44 -9.16 26.09 -3.84
N HIS A 45 -8.57 24.93 -3.52
CA HIS A 45 -7.18 24.59 -3.87
C HIS A 45 -7.09 23.82 -5.19
N LYS A 46 -8.17 23.77 -5.97
CA LYS A 46 -8.26 23.02 -7.21
C LYS A 46 -8.69 23.94 -8.34
N GLY A 47 -7.85 24.00 -9.38
CA GLY A 47 -8.10 24.81 -10.56
C GLY A 47 -7.43 26.19 -10.49
N PRO A 48 -7.47 26.93 -11.61
CA PRO A 48 -6.82 28.22 -11.72
C PRO A 48 -7.56 29.30 -10.93
N ASP A 49 -6.83 30.01 -10.07
CA ASP A 49 -7.36 31.12 -9.26
C ASP A 49 -7.67 32.38 -10.08
N TYR A 50 -7.01 32.53 -11.23
CA TYR A 50 -7.15 33.66 -12.14
C TYR A 50 -7.03 33.21 -13.60
N SER A 51 -7.59 34.01 -14.50
CA SER A 51 -7.54 33.79 -15.95
C SER A 51 -7.20 35.09 -16.67
N PHE A 52 -6.67 34.98 -17.90
CA PHE A 52 -6.48 36.14 -18.76
C PHE A 52 -7.83 36.74 -19.18
N GLN A 53 -7.91 38.07 -19.30
CA GLN A 53 -9.09 38.76 -19.82
C GLN A 53 -9.44 38.32 -21.24
N ASP A 54 -8.43 37.99 -22.05
CA ASP A 54 -8.56 37.43 -23.40
C ASP A 54 -9.24 36.05 -23.43
N GLY A 55 -9.51 35.42 -22.28
CA GLY A 55 -10.12 34.09 -22.19
C GLY A 55 -9.16 32.92 -22.43
N ARG A 56 -7.84 33.19 -22.55
CA ARG A 56 -6.83 32.13 -22.64
C ARG A 56 -6.87 31.27 -21.37
N LYS A 57 -6.97 29.95 -21.55
CA LYS A 57 -7.04 28.99 -20.44
C LYS A 57 -5.66 28.83 -19.81
N ILE A 58 -5.62 28.99 -18.50
CA ILE A 58 -4.48 28.64 -17.66
C ILE A 58 -4.79 27.30 -17.01
N MET A 59 -3.88 26.34 -17.11
CA MET A 59 -4.10 25.00 -16.54
C MET A 59 -3.86 24.98 -15.02
N PHE A 60 -2.88 25.76 -14.54
CA PHE A 60 -2.48 25.83 -13.14
C PHE A 60 -2.02 27.25 -12.80
N THR A 61 -2.40 27.76 -11.63
CA THR A 61 -1.97 29.07 -11.12
C THR A 61 -1.01 28.97 -9.94
N SER A 62 -0.96 27.80 -9.28
CA SER A 62 -0.19 27.57 -8.06
C SER A 62 0.83 26.45 -8.23
N LYS A 63 2.06 26.68 -7.76
CA LYS A 63 3.11 25.65 -7.70
C LYS A 63 2.69 24.47 -6.81
N ALA A 64 1.96 24.74 -5.72
CA ALA A 64 1.48 23.69 -4.82
C ALA A 64 0.51 22.74 -5.52
N GLU A 65 -0.31 23.23 -6.46
CA GLU A 65 -1.18 22.37 -7.26
C GLU A 65 -0.36 21.48 -8.21
N LEU A 66 0.68 22.04 -8.84
CA LEU A 66 1.59 21.30 -9.72
C LEU A 66 2.33 20.19 -8.96
N ASP A 67 2.91 20.52 -7.80
CA ASP A 67 3.65 19.57 -6.96
C ASP A 67 2.73 18.43 -6.50
N ARG A 68 1.51 18.76 -6.04
CA ARG A 68 0.50 17.76 -5.68
C ARG A 68 0.12 16.84 -6.85
N LYS A 69 -0.05 17.39 -8.05
CA LYS A 69 -0.35 16.61 -9.26
C LYS A 69 0.81 15.70 -9.62
N PHE A 70 2.04 16.19 -9.51
CA PHE A 70 3.24 15.40 -9.73
C PHE A 70 3.37 14.24 -8.73
N GLU A 71 3.12 14.50 -7.45
CA GLU A 71 3.09 13.46 -6.41
C GLU A 71 2.02 12.40 -6.68
N GLN A 72 0.82 12.80 -7.13
CA GLN A 72 -0.25 11.86 -7.52
C GLN A 72 0.18 10.95 -8.66
N VAL A 73 0.83 11.50 -9.70
CA VAL A 73 1.34 10.72 -10.83
C VAL A 73 2.43 9.74 -10.38
N ASN A 74 3.36 10.18 -9.52
CA ASN A 74 4.41 9.32 -9.00
C ASN A 74 3.87 8.19 -8.12
N LEU A 75 2.84 8.49 -7.31
CA LEU A 75 2.14 7.47 -6.54
C LEU A 75 1.47 6.45 -7.46
N ALA A 76 0.75 6.91 -8.49
CA ALA A 76 0.10 6.02 -9.45
C ALA A 76 1.11 5.10 -10.16
N LYS A 77 2.26 5.64 -10.60
CA LYS A 77 3.35 4.84 -11.19
C LYS A 77 3.85 3.75 -10.24
N LYS A 78 4.05 4.08 -8.96
CA LYS A 78 4.48 3.10 -7.95
C LYS A 78 3.44 2.01 -7.71
N ILE A 79 2.15 2.37 -7.68
CA ILE A 79 1.06 1.40 -7.53
C ILE A 79 1.07 0.42 -8.71
N VAL A 80 1.18 0.93 -9.94
CA VAL A 80 1.24 0.09 -11.14
C VAL A 80 2.46 -0.85 -11.11
N GLN A 81 3.62 -0.34 -10.71
CA GLN A 81 4.81 -1.16 -10.54
C GLN A 81 4.57 -2.31 -9.56
N TYR A 82 4.08 -2.02 -8.34
CA TYR A 82 3.84 -3.06 -7.34
C TYR A 82 2.81 -4.09 -7.79
N LEU A 83 1.76 -3.68 -8.51
CA LEU A 83 0.79 -4.62 -9.08
C LEU A 83 1.43 -5.52 -10.14
N SER A 84 2.37 -5.01 -10.93
CA SER A 84 3.16 -5.82 -11.88
C SER A 84 4.02 -6.84 -11.14
N ASP A 85 4.77 -6.38 -10.12
CA ASP A 85 5.65 -7.25 -9.33
C ASP A 85 4.86 -8.39 -8.65
N ILE A 86 3.69 -8.07 -8.08
CA ILE A 86 2.81 -9.08 -7.45
C ILE A 86 2.36 -10.11 -8.50
N LYS A 87 1.94 -9.66 -9.68
CA LYS A 87 1.49 -10.55 -10.76
C LYS A 87 2.60 -11.50 -11.23
N GLU A 88 3.82 -10.99 -11.34
CA GLU A 88 5.00 -11.81 -11.68
C GLU A 88 5.29 -12.84 -10.59
N MET A 89 5.26 -12.43 -9.32
CA MET A 89 5.45 -13.34 -8.18
C MET A 89 4.38 -14.44 -8.12
N GLU A 90 3.12 -14.10 -8.37
CA GLU A 90 2.03 -15.08 -8.45
C GLU A 90 2.24 -16.09 -9.58
N MET A 91 2.74 -15.64 -10.73
CA MET A 91 3.05 -16.51 -11.87
C MET A 91 4.19 -17.48 -11.50
N MET A 92 5.28 -16.97 -10.93
CA MET A 92 6.42 -17.78 -10.51
C MET A 92 6.02 -18.80 -9.43
N TYR A 93 5.15 -18.40 -8.49
CA TYR A 93 4.63 -19.31 -7.47
C TYR A 93 3.83 -20.46 -8.06
N LYS A 94 2.97 -20.20 -9.06
CA LYS A 94 2.21 -21.25 -9.76
C LYS A 94 3.13 -22.24 -10.48
N VAL A 95 4.18 -21.73 -11.14
CA VAL A 95 5.18 -22.57 -11.80
C VAL A 95 5.92 -23.44 -10.79
N ASP A 96 6.35 -22.87 -9.65
CA ASP A 96 7.04 -23.62 -8.59
C ASP A 96 6.17 -24.74 -7.99
N ILE A 97 4.88 -24.48 -7.77
CA ILE A 97 3.92 -25.52 -7.34
C ILE A 97 3.82 -26.64 -8.38
N ALA A 98 3.66 -26.29 -9.67
CA ALA A 98 3.55 -27.28 -10.73
C ALA A 98 4.81 -28.17 -10.81
N ASN A 99 5.99 -27.54 -10.73
CA ASN A 99 7.26 -28.25 -10.74
C ASN A 99 7.41 -29.18 -9.53
N LYS A 100 7.00 -28.74 -8.33
CA LYS A 100 6.99 -29.58 -7.13
C LYS A 100 6.10 -30.81 -7.30
N HIS A 101 4.89 -30.63 -7.84
CA HIS A 101 4.00 -31.76 -8.10
C HIS A 101 4.53 -32.72 -9.18
N GLU A 102 5.19 -32.22 -10.22
CA GLU A 102 5.86 -33.08 -11.20
C GLU A 102 7.05 -33.83 -10.59
N ALA A 103 7.85 -33.17 -9.76
CA ALA A 103 8.96 -33.81 -9.05
C ALA A 103 8.45 -34.89 -8.07
N GLU A 104 7.36 -34.63 -7.34
CA GLU A 104 6.71 -35.62 -6.48
C GLU A 104 6.18 -36.81 -7.28
N LYS A 105 5.52 -36.58 -8.42
CA LYS A 105 5.01 -37.65 -9.29
C LYS A 105 6.14 -38.52 -9.82
N THR A 106 7.19 -37.90 -10.38
CA THR A 106 8.34 -38.64 -10.86
C THR A 106 9.01 -39.40 -9.71
N PHE A 107 9.17 -38.80 -8.53
CA PHE A 107 9.69 -39.51 -7.37
C PHE A 107 8.85 -40.73 -6.99
N ILE A 108 7.51 -40.61 -6.94
CA ILE A 108 6.61 -41.73 -6.65
C ILE A 108 6.71 -42.83 -7.72
N GLU A 109 6.80 -42.47 -9.00
CA GLU A 109 6.96 -43.40 -10.11
C GLU A 109 8.28 -44.19 -10.01
N TRP A 110 9.38 -43.52 -9.64
CA TRP A 110 10.68 -44.14 -9.46
C TRP A 110 10.82 -44.92 -8.15
N THR A 111 9.97 -44.63 -7.15
CA THR A 111 10.01 -45.31 -5.85
C THR A 111 9.54 -46.77 -6.01
N PRO A 112 10.39 -47.76 -5.68
CA PRO A 112 9.99 -49.16 -5.73
C PRO A 112 8.78 -49.41 -4.82
N LYS A 113 7.74 -50.05 -5.35
CA LYS A 113 6.57 -50.43 -4.55
C LYS A 113 6.90 -51.59 -3.63
N GLU A 114 6.37 -51.54 -2.42
CA GLU A 114 6.46 -52.65 -1.48
C GLU A 114 5.70 -53.86 -2.05
N LYS A 115 6.39 -54.99 -2.20
CA LYS A 115 5.77 -56.26 -2.57
C LYS A 115 5.04 -56.81 -1.35
N SER A 116 3.80 -56.39 -1.13
CA SER A 116 2.88 -57.08 -0.23
C SER A 116 1.78 -57.77 -1.04
N LEU A 117 1.16 -58.79 -0.43
CA LEU A 117 0.26 -59.79 -1.04
C LEU A 117 -0.67 -59.20 -2.10
N GLU A 118 -0.24 -59.26 -3.36
CA GLU A 118 -1.14 -59.07 -4.50
C GLU A 118 -2.23 -60.14 -4.37
N THR A 119 -3.50 -59.71 -4.25
CA THR A 119 -4.63 -60.62 -4.14
C THR A 119 -4.74 -61.41 -5.44
N ILE A 120 -4.21 -62.64 -5.44
CA ILE A 120 -4.39 -63.63 -6.48
C ILE A 120 -5.82 -64.16 -6.31
N TYR A 121 -6.74 -63.68 -7.15
CA TYR A 121 -8.07 -64.26 -7.34
C TYR A 121 -8.12 -64.99 -8.68
#